data_AF-A0A0X2NNE4-F1
#
_entry.id   AF-A0A0X2NNE4-F1
#
_cell.length_a   1.000
_cell.length_b   1.000
_cell.length_c   1.000
_cell.angle_alpha   90.00
_cell.angle_beta   90.00
_cell.angle_gamma   90.00
#
_symmetry.space_group_name_H-M   'P 1'
#
loop_
_entity.id
_entity.type
_entity.pdbx_description
1 polymer ?
#
loop_
_entity_poly.entity_id
_entity_poly.type
_entity_poly.pdbx_seq_one_letter_code
_entity_poly.pdbx_strand_id
1 'polypeptide(L)'
;MFEIADGSAVVQHAPTGPLPSEGTVTRLVDAAYNRYRDRCGGQAADYIPPLGRVDPDLFGVALTDAAGVTDSAGDTDAVFTIQSISKAFVFALVCEESGMTRSTRRWE
;
A
#
# COMPACT_ATOMS: atom_id res chain seq x y z
N MET A 1 -10.95 -4.50 -12.65
CA MET A 1 -10.58 -3.15 -13.13
C MET A 1 -10.65 -2.24 -11.92
N PHE A 2 -9.52 -1.81 -11.38
CA PHE A 2 -9.50 -0.88 -10.26
C PHE A 2 -9.63 0.53 -10.84
N GLU A 3 -10.76 1.21 -10.60
CA GLU A 3 -10.80 2.65 -10.82
C GLU A 3 -9.96 3.31 -9.73
N ILE A 4 -8.84 3.91 -10.13
CA ILE A 4 -8.14 4.86 -9.30
C ILE A 4 -9.03 6.11 -9.26
N ALA A 5 -9.60 6.43 -8.10
CA ALA A 5 -10.36 7.66 -7.92
C ALA A 5 -9.55 8.85 -8.42
N ASP A 6 -10.20 9.75 -9.17
CA ASP A 6 -9.58 10.90 -9.80
C ASP A 6 -8.79 11.72 -8.77
N GLY A 7 -7.45 11.63 -8.87
CA GLY A 7 -6.51 12.31 -7.99
C GLY A 7 -6.38 13.81 -8.26
N SER A 8 -7.09 14.34 -9.28
CA SER A 8 -7.02 15.75 -9.69
C SER A 8 -7.44 16.75 -8.61
N ALA A 9 -8.18 16.32 -7.59
CA ALA A 9 -8.58 17.17 -6.47
C ALA A 9 -7.49 17.33 -5.39
N VAL A 10 -6.38 16.60 -5.48
CA VAL A 10 -5.26 16.68 -4.53
C VAL A 10 -4.04 17.25 -5.25
N VAL A 11 -3.57 18.42 -4.81
CA VAL A 11 -2.30 18.96 -5.29
C VAL A 11 -1.19 17.99 -4.91
N GLN A 12 -0.63 17.31 -5.91
CA GLN A 12 0.48 16.39 -5.70
C GLN A 12 1.78 17.18 -5.63
N HIS A 13 2.48 17.04 -4.51
CA HIS A 13 3.84 17.54 -4.35
C HIS A 13 4.79 16.35 -4.31
N ALA A 14 5.77 16.31 -5.22
CA ALA A 14 6.83 15.31 -5.25
C ALA A 14 8.20 15.99 -5.00
N PRO A 15 8.49 16.41 -3.76
CA PRO A 15 9.80 16.94 -3.44
C PRO A 15 10.84 15.81 -3.55
N THR A 16 12.02 16.14 -4.08
CA THR A 16 13.19 15.23 -4.11
C THR A 16 14.00 15.27 -2.81
N GLY A 17 13.43 15.87 -1.75
CA GLY A 17 14.07 16.09 -0.45
C GLY A 17 13.45 15.26 0.67
N PRO A 18 13.82 15.53 1.94
CA PRO A 18 13.19 14.87 3.08
C PRO A 18 11.68 15.12 3.07
N LEU A 19 10.94 14.21 3.70
CA LEU A 19 9.52 14.42 3.91
C LEU A 19 9.27 15.73 4.66
N PRO A 20 8.06 16.30 4.55
CA PRO A 20 7.63 17.39 5.42
C PRO A 20 7.83 17.03 6.90
N SER A 21 7.75 18.04 7.78
CA SER A 21 7.81 17.83 9.23
C SER A 21 6.92 16.67 9.67
N GLU A 22 7.34 15.89 10.67
CA GLU A 22 6.60 14.76 11.24
C GLU A 22 5.10 15.10 11.46
N GLY A 23 4.79 16.20 12.15
CA GLY A 23 3.39 16.61 12.37
C GLY A 23 2.58 16.93 11.11
N THR A 24 3.23 17.23 9.98
CA THR A 24 2.56 17.36 8.69
C THR A 24 2.26 15.98 8.09
N VAL A 25 3.19 15.03 8.21
CA VAL A 25 3.00 13.64 7.73
C VAL A 25 1.89 12.97 8.53
N THR A 26 1.93 13.02 9.87
CA THR A 26 0.88 12.49 10.74
C THR A 26 -0.50 13.02 10.33
N ARG A 27 -0.61 14.35 10.17
CA ARG A 27 -1.87 15.00 9.75
C ARG A 27 -2.37 14.52 8.39
N LEU A 28 -1.48 14.25 7.44
CA LEU A 28 -1.85 13.75 6.12
C LEU A 28 -2.30 12.28 6.16
N VAL A 29 -1.62 11.44 6.95
CA VAL A 29 -2.04 10.06 7.20
C VAL A 29 -3.43 10.02 7.85
N ASP A 30 -3.65 10.82 8.89
CA ASP A 30 -4.96 10.97 9.54
C ASP A 30 -6.05 11.46 8.58
N ALA A 31 -5.72 12.44 7.73
CA ALA A 31 -6.66 12.97 6.74
C ALA A 31 -7.04 11.91 5.69
N ALA A 32 -6.07 11.10 5.25
CA ALA A 32 -6.31 10.00 4.32
C ALA A 32 -7.19 8.92 4.95
N TYR A 33 -6.88 8.50 6.18
CA TYR A 33 -7.69 7.55 6.94
C TYR A 33 -9.14 8.04 7.08
N ASN A 34 -9.33 9.26 7.59
CA ASN A 34 -10.68 9.82 7.80
C ASN A 34 -11.46 10.02 6.49
N ARG A 35 -10.78 10.28 5.36
CA ARG A 35 -11.43 10.44 4.06
C ARG A 35 -12.05 9.14 3.54
N TYR A 36 -11.43 8.00 3.85
CA TYR A 36 -11.76 6.72 3.21
C TYR A 36 -12.34 5.66 4.16
N ARG A 37 -12.24 5.82 5.48
CA ARG A 37 -12.73 4.83 6.46
C ARG A 37 -14.21 4.45 6.30
N ASP A 38 -15.06 5.37 5.85
CA ASP A 38 -16.50 5.14 5.68
C ASP A 38 -16.85 4.61 4.26
N ARG A 39 -15.85 4.27 3.44
CA ARG A 39 -16.03 3.71 2.08
C ARG A 39 -16.15 2.19 2.13
N CYS A 40 -17.23 1.69 2.72
CA CYS A 40 -17.49 0.25 2.92
C CYS A 40 -17.99 -0.49 1.66
N GLY A 41 -17.61 -0.04 0.46
CA GLY A 41 -17.99 -0.69 -0.80
C GLY A 41 -17.08 -1.87 -1.15
N GLY A 42 -17.52 -2.72 -2.07
CA GLY A 42 -16.74 -3.88 -2.54
C GLY A 42 -17.11 -5.18 -1.82
N GLN A 43 -16.43 -6.27 -2.17
CA GLN A 43 -16.62 -7.59 -1.58
C GLN A 43 -15.25 -8.21 -1.29
N ALA A 44 -15.06 -8.70 -0.06
CA ALA A 44 -13.86 -9.43 0.31
C ALA A 44 -13.73 -10.70 -0.55
N ALA A 45 -12.50 -11.05 -0.90
CA ALA A 45 -12.22 -12.30 -1.62
C ALA A 45 -12.59 -13.51 -0.75
N ASP A 46 -13.39 -14.42 -1.30
CA ASP A 46 -13.91 -15.60 -0.59
C ASP A 46 -13.45 -16.93 -1.20
N TYR A 47 -12.78 -16.90 -2.35
CA TYR A 47 -12.25 -18.09 -3.03
C TYR A 47 -11.14 -18.81 -2.25
N ILE A 48 -10.54 -18.16 -1.25
CA ILE A 48 -9.62 -18.78 -0.26
C ILE A 48 -10.30 -18.67 1.11
N PRO A 49 -10.65 -19.78 1.79
CA PRO A 49 -11.50 -19.74 2.99
C PRO A 49 -11.00 -18.84 4.14
N PRO A 50 -9.69 -18.73 4.42
CA PRO A 50 -9.18 -17.75 5.38
C PRO A 50 -9.50 -16.28 5.03
N LEU A 51 -9.57 -15.90 3.75
CA LEU A 51 -9.83 -14.52 3.34
C LEU A 51 -11.28 -14.10 3.60
N GLY A 52 -12.23 -15.03 3.44
CA GLY A 52 -13.65 -14.77 3.70
C GLY A 52 -14.01 -14.68 5.19
N ARG A 53 -13.05 -14.90 6.10
CA ARG A 53 -13.24 -14.79 7.57
C ARG A 53 -12.67 -13.48 8.13
N VAL A 54 -12.03 -12.67 7.30
CA VAL A 54 -11.48 -11.38 7.70
C VAL A 54 -12.64 -10.41 7.96
N ASP A 55 -12.52 -9.63 9.02
CA ASP A 55 -13.48 -8.57 9.33
C ASP A 55 -13.43 -7.52 8.19
N PRO A 56 -14.55 -7.31 7.46
CA PRO A 56 -14.60 -6.39 6.33
C PRO A 56 -14.46 -4.91 6.73
N ASP A 57 -14.60 -4.59 8.02
CA ASP A 57 -14.50 -3.23 8.53
C ASP A 57 -13.05 -2.83 8.87
N LEU A 58 -12.09 -3.78 8.80
CA LEU A 58 -10.67 -3.49 9.02
C LEU A 58 -10.13 -2.52 7.97
N PHE A 59 -9.62 -1.38 8.43
CA PHE A 59 -9.03 -0.37 7.56
C PHE A 59 -7.87 0.34 8.25
N GLY A 60 -6.70 0.33 7.61
CA GLY A 60 -5.47 0.94 8.12
C GLY A 60 -4.66 1.62 7.03
N VAL A 61 -4.00 2.72 7.39
CA VAL A 61 -3.06 3.44 6.54
C VAL A 61 -1.76 3.61 7.30
N ALA A 62 -0.64 3.22 6.70
CA ALA A 62 0.69 3.42 7.25
C ALA A 62 1.62 4.03 6.19
N LEU A 63 2.50 4.93 6.62
CA LEU A 63 3.56 5.51 5.82
C LEU A 63 4.88 5.36 6.57
N THR A 64 5.85 4.71 5.93
CA THR A 64 7.21 4.56 6.46
C THR A 64 8.19 5.28 5.55
N ASP A 65 9.02 6.15 6.11
CA ASP A 65 10.05 6.87 5.37
C ASP A 65 11.34 6.05 5.19
N ALA A 66 12.29 6.58 4.41
CA ALA A 66 13.57 5.91 4.17
C ALA A 66 14.49 5.85 5.40
N ALA A 67 14.19 6.61 6.46
CA ALA A 67 14.88 6.56 7.75
C ALA A 67 14.23 5.55 8.72
N GLY A 68 13.07 4.98 8.37
CA GLY A 68 12.32 4.01 9.16
C GLY A 68 11.28 4.64 10.10
N VAL A 69 11.06 5.95 10.04
CA VAL A 69 9.98 6.60 10.81
C VAL A 69 8.64 6.23 10.20
N THR A 70 7.69 5.82 11.05
CA THR A 70 6.37 5.36 10.62
C THR A 70 5.25 6.16 11.27
N ASP A 71 4.39 6.73 10.44
CA ASP A 71 3.10 7.32 10.82
C ASP A 71 1.98 6.37 10.39
N SER A 72 1.00 6.15 11.26
CA SER A 72 -0.09 5.20 11.02
C SER A 72 -1.43 5.68 11.59
N ALA A 73 -2.53 5.23 10.98
CA ALA A 73 -3.89 5.45 11.45
C ALA A 73 -4.78 4.24 11.11
N GLY A 74 -5.65 3.84 12.05
CA GLY A 74 -6.55 2.69 11.89
C GLY A 74 -5.93 1.36 12.30
N ASP A 75 -6.38 0.26 11.69
CA ASP A 75 -6.05 -1.11 12.07
C ASP A 75 -4.71 -1.60 11.48
N THR A 76 -3.62 -0.85 11.67
CA THR A 76 -2.32 -1.13 11.02
C THR A 76 -1.57 -2.34 11.57
N ASP A 77 -1.93 -2.81 12.77
CA ASP A 77 -1.35 -4.03 13.37
C ASP A 77 -2.10 -5.30 12.97
N ALA A 78 -3.21 -5.19 12.22
CA ALA A 78 -3.95 -6.34 11.74
C ALA A 78 -3.11 -7.13 10.73
N VAL A 79 -2.85 -8.41 11.03
CA VAL A 79 -2.04 -9.27 10.18
C VAL A 79 -2.88 -9.82 9.02
N PHE A 80 -2.37 -9.66 7.80
CA PHE A 80 -2.95 -10.25 6.60
C PHE A 80 -1.87 -10.82 5.69
N THR A 81 -2.28 -11.67 4.75
CA THR A 81 -1.39 -12.24 3.75
C THR A 81 -1.04 -11.22 2.67
N ILE A 82 0.25 -11.09 2.33
CA ILE A 82 0.72 -10.14 1.32
C ILE A 82 0.24 -10.45 -0.11
N GLN A 83 -0.24 -11.66 -0.39
CA GLN A 83 -0.80 -12.05 -1.69
C GLN A 83 0.07 -11.60 -2.88
N SER A 84 -0.51 -11.00 -3.92
CA SER A 84 0.24 -10.57 -5.12
C SER A 84 1.30 -9.50 -4.86
N ILE A 85 1.29 -8.81 -3.71
CA ILE A 85 2.38 -7.89 -3.31
C ILE A 85 3.71 -8.66 -3.23
N SER A 86 3.69 -9.94 -2.86
CA SER A 86 4.86 -10.82 -2.85
C SER A 86 5.63 -10.85 -4.19
N LYS A 87 4.94 -10.65 -5.32
CA LYS A 87 5.55 -10.70 -6.65
C LYS A 87 6.60 -9.61 -6.85
N ALA A 88 6.42 -8.42 -6.26
CA ALA A 88 7.40 -7.35 -6.34
C ALA A 88 8.72 -7.74 -5.66
N PHE A 89 8.64 -8.32 -4.46
CA PHE A 89 9.81 -8.80 -3.72
C PHE A 89 10.50 -9.97 -4.42
N VAL A 90 9.72 -10.95 -4.89
CA VAL A 90 10.26 -12.08 -5.66
C VAL A 90 10.95 -11.60 -6.93
N PHE A 91 10.37 -10.61 -7.63
CA PHE A 91 10.98 -10.04 -8.82
C PHE A 91 12.28 -9.30 -8.52
N ALA A 92 12.36 -8.55 -7.43
CA ALA A 92 13.59 -7.89 -7.00
C ALA A 92 14.72 -8.92 -6.74
N LEU A 93 14.41 -10.02 -6.05
CA LEU A 93 15.37 -11.11 -5.81
C LEU A 93 15.84 -11.78 -7.10
N VAL A 94 14.93 -12.01 -8.06
CA VAL A 94 15.31 -12.57 -9.37
C VAL A 94 16.21 -11.61 -10.14
N CYS A 95 15.95 -10.30 -10.08
CA CYS A 95 16.79 -9.28 -10.70
C CYS A 95 18.18 -9.21 -10.07
N GLU A 96 18.27 -9.37 -8.74
CA GLU A 96 19.54 -9.42 -8.00
C GLU A 96 20.37 -10.63 -8.42
N GLU A 97 19.75 -11.81 -8.52
CA GLU A 97 20.45 -13.07 -8.87
C GLU A 97 20.84 -13.14 -10.35
N SER A 98 19.95 -12.76 -11.26
CA SER A 98 20.10 -13.01 -12.70
C SER A 98 20.51 -11.80 -13.54
N GLY A 99 20.53 -10.60 -12.93
CA GLY A 99 20.63 -9.34 -13.64
C GLY A 99 19.30 -8.94 -14.31
N MET A 100 19.00 -7.65 -14.28
CA MET A 100 17.71 -7.08 -14.70
C MET A 100 17.33 -7.43 -16.16
N THR A 101 18.33 -7.48 -17.06
CA THR A 101 18.16 -7.76 -18.50
C THR A 101 17.81 -9.22 -18.81
N ARG A 102 18.20 -10.17 -17.95
CA ARG A 102 17.89 -11.60 -18.15
C ARG A 102 16.48 -11.95 -17.63
N SER A 103 16.06 -11.27 -16.57
CA SER A 103 14.77 -11.47 -15.87
C SER A 103 13.55 -11.05 -16.68
N THR A 104 13.74 -10.21 -17.72
CA THR A 104 12.69 -9.74 -18.63
C THR A 104 12.61 -10.49 -19.95
N ARG A 105 13.56 -11.40 -20.27
CA ARG A 105 13.66 -12.10 -21.57
C ARG A 105 12.91 -13.44 -21.68
N ARG A 106 12.09 -13.82 -20.69
CA ARG A 106 11.40 -15.14 -20.64
C ARG A 106 9.87 -15.02 -20.73
N TRP A 107 9.37 -13.96 -21.36
CA TRP A 107 7.94 -13.73 -21.62
C TRP A 107 7.66 -13.56 -23.12
N GLU A 108 8.47 -14.20 -23.97
CA GLU A 108 8.20 -14.40 -25.41
C GLU A 108 7.87 -15.88 -25.65
#